data_AF-A0A3N5M3R6-F1
#
_entry.id   AF-A0A3N5M3R6-F1
#
_cell.length_a   1.000
_cell.length_b   1.000
_cell.length_c   1.000
_cell.angle_alpha   90.00
_cell.angle_beta   90.00
_cell.angle_gamma   90.00
#
_symmetry.space_group_name_H-M   'P 1'
#
loop_
_entity.id
_entity.type
_entity.pdbx_description
1 polymer ?
#
loop_
_entity_poly.entity_id
_entity_poly.type
_entity_poly.pdbx_seq_one_letter_code
_entity_poly.pdbx_strand_id
1 'polypeptide(L)'
;MRTIRGRLMAQKIQNRRQKSMTRICLCCGVAINSSTVGVDILSEEIKRRKITGIILEKVTLADADVWLPRADVVVTFLLFTNKTDKPVINGVTLMSGGRKKRQELLDQILSYCPEAADK
;
A
#
# COMPACT_ATOMS: atom_id res chain seq x y z
N MET A 1 24.23 -36.74 16.26
CA MET A 1 22.89 -36.22 15.94
C MET A 1 22.84 -34.72 16.23
N ARG A 2 23.06 -33.85 15.23
CA ARG A 2 22.99 -32.38 15.39
C ARG A 2 21.69 -31.87 14.77
N THR A 3 21.05 -30.97 15.50
CA THR A 3 19.69 -30.45 15.39
C THR A 3 19.39 -29.76 14.04
N ILE A 4 18.70 -30.47 13.14
CA ILE A 4 18.21 -29.94 11.86
C ILE A 4 17.13 -28.85 12.07
N ARG A 5 16.43 -28.88 13.23
CA ARG A 5 15.35 -27.94 13.57
C ARG A 5 15.78 -26.48 13.74
N GLY A 6 17.04 -26.21 14.10
CA GLY A 6 17.53 -24.83 14.29
C GLY A 6 17.70 -24.05 12.97
N ARG A 7 18.03 -24.73 11.88
CA ARG A 7 18.28 -24.09 10.57
C ARG A 7 16.99 -23.62 9.90
N LEU A 8 15.91 -24.37 10.04
CA LEU A 8 14.59 -24.02 9.48
C LEU A 8 13.93 -22.82 10.18
N MET A 9 14.19 -22.63 11.47
CA MET A 9 13.66 -21.48 12.22
C MET A 9 14.42 -20.19 11.91
N ALA A 10 15.75 -20.26 11.72
CA ALA A 10 16.55 -19.10 11.33
C ALA A 10 16.13 -18.55 9.95
N GLN A 11 15.80 -19.44 9.00
CA GLN A 11 15.39 -19.05 7.65
C GLN A 11 14.00 -18.37 7.62
N LYS A 12 13.06 -18.83 8.46
CA LYS A 12 11.73 -18.21 8.61
C LYS A 12 11.80 -16.82 9.28
N ILE A 13 12.77 -16.60 10.17
CA ILE A 13 12.96 -15.31 10.84
C ILE A 13 13.73 -14.33 9.94
N GLN A 14 14.69 -14.82 9.16
CA GLN A 14 15.42 -14.01 8.17
C GLN A 14 14.50 -13.47 7.05
N ASN A 15 13.52 -14.26 6.59
CA ASN A 15 12.56 -13.79 5.58
C ASN A 15 11.55 -12.74 6.11
N ARG A 16 11.40 -12.57 7.43
CA ARG A 16 10.53 -11.51 8.00
C ARG A 16 11.23 -10.16 8.16
N ARG A 17 12.58 -10.15 8.21
CA ARG A 17 13.38 -8.94 8.42
C ARG A 17 13.66 -8.13 7.14
N GLN A 18 13.17 -8.60 6.00
CA GLN A 18 13.42 -7.97 4.71
C GLN A 18 12.11 -7.69 3.97
N LYS A 19 11.05 -7.30 4.67
CA LYS A 19 9.90 -6.65 4.00
C LYS A 19 10.27 -5.18 3.78
N SER A 20 11.19 -5.01 2.82
CA SER A 20 11.71 -3.75 2.31
C SER A 20 10.60 -3.02 1.57
N MET A 21 10.10 -1.94 2.15
CA MET A 21 9.20 -0.95 1.54
C MET A 21 7.89 -1.50 0.94
N THR A 22 6.76 -1.15 1.57
CA THR A 22 5.43 -1.43 1.03
C THR A 22 5.11 -0.49 -0.11
N ARG A 23 4.73 -1.01 -1.27
CA ARG A 23 4.37 -0.22 -2.45
C ARG A 23 2.87 -0.09 -2.58
N ILE A 24 2.36 1.13 -2.43
CA ILE A 24 0.95 1.46 -2.63
C ILE A 24 0.84 2.13 -4.00
N CYS A 25 0.13 1.49 -4.92
CA CYS A 25 -0.15 2.05 -6.23
C CYS A 25 -1.49 2.77 -6.21
N LEU A 26 -1.49 4.07 -6.50
CA LEU A 26 -2.69 4.88 -6.64
C LEU A 26 -3.07 4.97 -8.11
N CYS A 27 -4.14 4.26 -8.48
CA CYS A 27 -4.64 4.17 -9.84
C CYS A 27 -5.72 5.22 -10.13
N CYS A 28 -5.52 5.97 -11.21
CA CYS A 28 -6.50 6.90 -11.79
C CYS A 28 -6.60 6.69 -13.31
N GLY A 29 -7.77 6.93 -13.88
CA GLY A 29 -8.12 6.50 -15.24
C GLY A 29 -7.66 7.44 -16.32
N VAL A 30 -7.89 8.73 -16.13
CA VAL A 30 -7.41 9.79 -17.02
C VAL A 30 -6.86 10.86 -16.11
N ALA A 31 -5.76 11.50 -16.48
CA ALA A 31 -4.99 12.53 -15.78
C ALA A 31 -5.80 13.60 -15.00
N ILE A 32 -6.50 13.19 -13.95
CA ILE A 32 -7.27 14.01 -13.04
C ILE A 32 -6.51 13.93 -11.72
N ASN A 33 -6.30 15.09 -11.10
CA ASN A 33 -5.53 15.30 -9.88
C ASN A 33 -5.95 14.42 -8.67
N SER A 34 -6.98 13.57 -8.78
CA SER A 34 -7.43 12.63 -7.76
C SER A 34 -6.33 11.74 -7.20
N SER A 35 -5.45 11.20 -8.05
CA SER A 35 -4.30 10.40 -7.57
C SER A 35 -3.26 11.28 -6.87
N THR A 36 -3.02 12.50 -7.35
CA THR A 36 -2.16 13.48 -6.69
C THR A 36 -2.68 13.85 -5.30
N VAL A 37 -3.97 14.21 -5.19
CA VAL A 37 -4.65 14.51 -3.93
C VAL A 37 -4.63 13.30 -3.00
N GLY A 38 -4.86 12.10 -3.53
CA GLY A 38 -4.75 10.85 -2.78
C GLY A 38 -3.35 10.64 -2.20
N VAL A 39 -2.31 10.85 -3.02
CA VAL A 39 -0.91 10.76 -2.59
C VAL A 39 -0.60 11.79 -1.51
N ASP A 40 -1.05 13.04 -1.67
CA ASP A 40 -0.79 14.09 -0.69
C ASP A 40 -1.42 13.75 0.67
N ILE A 41 -2.70 13.32 0.68
CA ILE A 41 -3.39 12.92 1.92
C ILE A 41 -2.69 11.72 2.58
N LEU A 42 -2.32 10.69 1.80
CA LEU A 42 -1.61 9.52 2.32
C LEU A 42 -0.21 9.89 2.82
N SER A 43 0.52 10.74 2.10
CA SER A 43 1.86 11.21 2.46
C SER A 43 1.84 12.01 3.75
N GLU A 44 0.87 12.92 3.91
CA GLU A 44 0.67 13.67 5.16
C GLU A 44 0.38 12.74 6.34
N GLU A 45 -0.48 11.75 6.16
CA GLU A 45 -0.81 10.82 7.24
C GLU A 45 0.34 9.86 7.58
N ILE A 46 1.11 9.41 6.59
CA ILE A 46 2.34 8.63 6.80
C ILE A 46 3.36 9.45 7.59
N LYS A 47 3.58 10.72 7.22
CA LYS A 47 4.45 11.65 7.95
C LYS A 47 3.96 11.90 9.37
N ARG A 48 2.64 12.12 9.54
CA ARG A 48 2.00 12.35 10.84
C ARG A 48 2.17 11.16 11.78
N ARG A 49 2.04 9.95 11.25
CA ARG A 49 2.20 8.69 12.00
C ARG A 49 3.64 8.19 12.09
N LYS A 50 4.58 8.89 11.44
CA LYS A 50 6.01 8.53 11.35
C LYS A 50 6.25 7.11 10.82
N ILE A 51 5.40 6.65 9.92
CA ILE A 51 5.56 5.32 9.31
C ILE A 51 6.65 5.42 8.26
N THR A 52 7.65 4.54 8.34
CA THR A 52 8.74 4.44 7.36
C THR A 52 8.55 3.21 6.48
N GLY A 53 9.15 3.22 5.29
CA GLY A 53 9.07 2.08 4.37
C GLY A 53 7.72 1.96 3.66
N ILE A 54 7.11 3.08 3.28
CA ILE A 54 5.99 3.11 2.32
C ILE A 54 6.42 3.92 1.10
N ILE A 55 6.23 3.36 -0.09
CA ILE A 55 6.39 4.04 -1.37
C ILE A 55 5.00 4.24 -1.95
N LEU A 56 4.65 5.49 -2.27
CA LEU A 56 3.41 5.85 -2.96
C LEU A 56 3.73 6.05 -4.45
N GLU A 57 3.17 5.21 -5.31
CA GLU A 57 3.34 5.30 -6.76
C GLU A 57 2.06 5.77 -7.41
N LYS A 58 2.17 6.76 -8.31
CA LYS A 58 1.03 7.23 -9.12
C LYS A 58 1.00 6.45 -10.42
N VAL A 59 -0.11 5.77 -10.67
CA VAL A 59 -0.23 4.86 -11.81
C VAL A 59 -1.48 5.24 -12.60
N THR A 60 -1.35 5.34 -13.92
CA THR A 60 -2.51 5.49 -14.79
C THR A 60 -3.16 4.12 -15.03
N LEU A 61 -4.45 4.05 -15.33
CA LEU A 61 -5.07 2.77 -15.71
C LEU A 61 -4.40 2.14 -16.93
N ALA A 62 -3.87 2.96 -17.86
CA ALA A 62 -3.13 2.48 -19.02
C ALA A 62 -1.83 1.75 -18.63
N ASP A 63 -1.16 2.20 -17.57
CA ASP A 63 0.08 1.59 -17.08
C ASP A 63 -0.15 0.58 -15.94
N ALA A 64 -1.40 0.39 -15.50
CA ALA A 64 -1.71 -0.42 -14.32
C ALA A 64 -1.10 -1.82 -14.42
N ASP A 65 -1.21 -2.50 -15.56
CA ASP A 65 -0.71 -3.86 -15.74
C ASP A 65 0.81 -4.00 -15.53
N VAL A 66 1.58 -2.93 -15.77
CA VAL A 66 3.04 -2.92 -15.55
C VAL A 66 3.38 -2.79 -14.06
N TRP A 67 2.55 -2.06 -13.31
CA TRP A 67 2.79 -1.73 -11.91
C TRP A 67 2.12 -2.68 -10.92
N LEU A 68 1.01 -3.32 -11.30
CA LEU A 68 0.27 -4.26 -10.46
C LEU A 68 1.11 -5.40 -9.89
N PRO A 69 2.02 -6.05 -10.65
CA PRO A 69 2.89 -7.09 -10.10
C PRO A 69 3.83 -6.59 -9.00
N ARG A 70 4.15 -5.29 -9.02
CA ARG A 70 5.05 -4.62 -8.06
C ARG A 70 4.31 -3.98 -6.90
N ALA A 71 2.98 -3.92 -6.95
CA ALA A 71 2.15 -3.36 -5.89
C ALA A 71 1.94 -4.37 -4.76
N ASP A 72 1.97 -3.89 -3.52
CA ASP A 72 1.45 -4.63 -2.38
C ASP A 72 -0.03 -4.34 -2.17
N VAL A 73 -0.44 -3.09 -2.44
CA VAL A 73 -1.81 -2.60 -2.31
C VAL A 73 -2.12 -1.68 -3.49
N VAL A 74 -3.33 -1.80 -4.01
CA VAL A 74 -3.84 -0.94 -5.08
C VAL A 74 -4.95 -0.07 -4.50
N VAL A 75 -4.83 1.24 -4.66
CA VAL A 75 -5.88 2.21 -4.31
C VAL A 75 -6.39 2.82 -5.60
N THR A 76 -7.65 2.56 -5.94
CA THR A 76 -8.28 3.07 -7.17
C THR A 76 -9.31 4.13 -6.86
N PHE A 77 -9.34 5.21 -7.65
CA PHE A 77 -10.37 6.26 -7.52
C PHE A 77 -11.53 6.07 -8.50
N LEU A 78 -11.50 5.00 -9.29
CA LEU A 78 -12.45 4.69 -10.34
C LEU A 78 -12.75 3.19 -10.37
N LEU A 79 -13.64 2.77 -11.27
CA LEU A 79 -13.88 1.35 -11.53
C LEU A 79 -12.57 0.71 -12.00
N PHE A 80 -12.05 -0.22 -11.19
CA PHE A 80 -10.84 -0.96 -11.49
C PHE A 80 -11.22 -2.30 -12.09
N THR A 81 -10.91 -2.49 -13.37
CA THR A 81 -11.32 -3.66 -14.16
C THR A 81 -10.19 -4.65 -14.43
N ASN A 82 -8.94 -4.25 -14.14
CA ASN A 82 -7.76 -5.10 -14.29
C ASN A 82 -7.80 -6.25 -13.27
N LYS A 83 -7.41 -7.45 -13.69
CA LYS A 83 -7.31 -8.60 -12.79
C LYS A 83 -6.02 -8.50 -11.97
N THR A 84 -6.12 -8.60 -10.66
CA THR A 84 -4.97 -8.62 -9.76
C THR A 84 -5.26 -9.49 -8.55
N ASP A 85 -4.26 -10.21 -8.06
CA ASP A 85 -4.32 -10.96 -6.80
C ASP A 85 -4.06 -10.06 -5.58
N LYS A 86 -3.79 -8.77 -5.82
CA LYS A 86 -3.49 -7.77 -4.78
C LYS A 86 -4.78 -7.15 -4.23
N PRO A 87 -4.80 -6.75 -2.94
CA PRO A 87 -5.93 -6.03 -2.39
C PRO A 87 -6.15 -4.72 -3.14
N VAL A 88 -7.38 -4.53 -3.64
CA VAL A 88 -7.83 -3.31 -4.31
C VAL A 88 -8.79 -2.56 -3.37
N ILE A 89 -8.47 -1.31 -3.09
CA ILE A 89 -9.22 -0.43 -2.19
C ILE A 89 -9.78 0.74 -2.98
N ASN A 90 -11.05 1.08 -2.76
CA ASN A 90 -11.66 2.25 -3.40
C ASN A 90 -11.30 3.53 -2.62
N GLY A 91 -10.50 4.39 -3.26
CA GLY A 91 -10.00 5.66 -2.75
C GLY A 91 -10.97 6.84 -2.86
N VAL A 92 -12.15 6.69 -3.48
CA VAL A 92 -13.10 7.81 -3.67
C VAL A 92 -13.49 8.47 -2.34
N THR A 93 -13.55 7.70 -1.25
CA THR A 93 -13.85 8.22 0.10
C THR A 93 -12.74 9.13 0.65
N LEU A 94 -11.50 9.05 0.16
CA LEU A 94 -10.46 10.02 0.53
C LEU A 94 -10.83 11.43 0.07
N MET A 95 -11.46 11.56 -1.10
CA MET A 95 -11.82 12.84 -1.70
C MET A 95 -13.16 13.37 -1.18
N SER A 96 -14.20 12.52 -1.18
CA SER A 96 -15.58 12.93 -0.94
C SER A 96 -16.14 12.48 0.41
N GLY A 97 -15.36 11.72 1.20
CA GLY A 97 -15.77 11.25 2.51
C GLY A 97 -15.62 12.30 3.60
N GLY A 98 -16.52 12.27 4.58
CA GLY A 98 -16.38 13.03 5.82
C GLY A 98 -15.14 12.59 6.62
N ARG A 99 -14.68 13.45 7.54
CA ARG A 99 -13.41 13.28 8.28
C ARG A 99 -13.23 11.89 8.90
N LYS A 100 -14.29 11.34 9.51
CA LYS A 100 -14.27 10.01 10.13
C LYS A 100 -14.04 8.88 9.12
N LYS A 101 -14.82 8.86 8.03
CA LYS A 101 -14.71 7.85 6.97
C LYS A 101 -13.36 7.92 6.25
N ARG A 102 -12.82 9.11 6.07
CA ARG A 102 -11.47 9.31 5.52
C ARG A 102 -10.42 8.64 6.42
N GLN A 103 -10.52 8.85 7.74
CA GLN A 103 -9.59 8.24 8.69
C GLN A 103 -9.68 6.72 8.70
N GLU A 104 -10.90 6.17 8.71
CA GLU A 104 -11.14 4.73 8.65
C GLU A 104 -10.56 4.09 7.37
N LEU A 105 -10.68 4.77 6.22
CA LEU A 105 -10.10 4.31 4.96
C LEU A 105 -8.56 4.35 4.99
N LEU A 106 -7.98 5.39 5.59
CA LEU A 106 -6.53 5.49 5.77
C LEU A 106 -6.01 4.38 6.69
N ASP A 107 -6.70 4.11 7.80
CA ASP A 107 -6.39 3.00 8.70
C ASP A 107 -6.47 1.66 7.95
N GLN A 108 -7.48 1.48 7.11
CA GLN A 108 -7.61 0.29 6.28
C GLN A 108 -6.44 0.15 5.30
N ILE A 109 -6.06 1.20 4.58
CA ILE A 109 -4.92 1.16 3.64
C ILE A 109 -3.61 0.85 4.38
N LEU A 110 -3.39 1.51 5.52
CA LEU A 110 -2.19 1.32 6.33
C LEU A 110 -2.13 -0.04 7.03
N SER A 111 -3.27 -0.69 7.28
CA SER A 111 -3.30 -2.05 7.87
C SER A 111 -2.60 -3.10 6.99
N TYR A 112 -2.52 -2.86 5.67
CA TYR A 112 -1.79 -3.71 4.73
C TYR A 112 -0.29 -3.39 4.69
N CYS A 113 0.12 -2.26 5.26
CA CYS A 113 1.51 -1.87 5.40
C CYS A 113 2.04 -2.46 6.72
N PRO A 114 2.88 -3.50 6.70
CA PRO A 114 3.54 -3.96 7.91
C PRO A 114 4.38 -2.80 8.46
N GLU A 115 3.99 -2.25 9.61
CA GLU A 115 4.80 -1.28 10.34
C GLU A 115 6.22 -1.84 10.47
N ALA A 116 7.20 -1.16 9.87
CA ALA A 116 8.54 -1.17 10.39
C ALA A 116 8.47 -0.39 11.71
N ALA A 117 8.00 -1.05 12.77
CA ALA A 117 8.08 -0.54 14.12
C ALA A 117 9.56 -0.48 14.49
N ASP A 118 10.18 0.66 14.22
CA ASP A 118 11.47 1.03 14.78
C ASP A 118 11.24 1.25 16.28
N LYS A 119 11.53 0.20 17.06
CA LYS A 119 11.60 0.24 18.52
C LYS A 119 13.03 0.54 18.95
#